data_AF-A0A1T1ZYB0-F1
#
_entry.id   AF-A0A1T1ZYB0-F1
#
_cell.length_a   1.000
_cell.length_b   1.000
_cell.length_c   1.000
_cell.angle_alpha   90.00
_cell.angle_beta   90.00
_cell.angle_gamma   90.00
#
_symmetry.space_group_name_H-M   'P 1'
#
loop_
_entity.id
_entity.type
_entity.pdbx_description
1 polymer ?
#
loop_
_entity_poly.entity_id
_entity_poly.type
_entity_poly.pdbx_seq_one_letter_code
_entity_poly.pdbx_strand_id
1 'polypeptide(L)'
;MAIIANIMRHIRNEGANDDPAVSILTLFPQFLEAFADFLDYESYLSAVQSWDPAFASWQRASDEAKERMLELQNEILAETPSLPAEKPIKLIVYALRIALLDEDGAQRAQFRKLIRNRGHELLVLETCDADRRINALLKRTLILFDQLLDVFSFDAFEQAEA
;
A
#
# COMPACT_ATOMS: atom_id res chain seq x y z
N MET A 1 16.08 -4.53 -0.51
CA MET A 1 16.61 -5.89 -0.81
C MET A 1 16.99 -6.73 0.42
N ALA A 2 17.94 -6.36 1.29
CA ALA A 2 18.39 -7.25 2.41
C ALA A 2 17.34 -7.49 3.52
N ILE A 3 16.45 -6.52 3.75
CA ILE A 3 15.42 -6.58 4.80
C ILE A 3 14.32 -7.59 4.43
N ILE A 4 13.87 -7.58 3.16
CA ILE A 4 12.83 -8.50 2.64
C ILE A 4 13.29 -9.95 2.71
N ALA A 5 14.53 -10.25 2.32
CA ALA A 5 15.08 -11.60 2.37
C ALA A 5 15.11 -12.15 3.81
N ASN A 6 15.42 -11.29 4.79
CA ASN A 6 15.47 -11.67 6.20
C ASN A 6 14.06 -11.80 6.83
N ILE A 7 13.07 -11.08 6.30
CA ILE A 7 11.65 -11.22 6.66
C ILE A 7 11.07 -12.52 6.10
N MET A 8 11.30 -12.80 4.81
CA MET A 8 10.85 -14.05 4.17
C MET A 8 11.44 -15.29 4.82
N ARG A 9 12.71 -15.25 5.24
CA ARG A 9 13.36 -16.37 5.95
C ARG A 9 12.75 -16.64 7.32
N HIS A 10 12.33 -15.61 8.05
CA HIS A 10 11.72 -15.80 9.37
C HIS A 10 10.29 -16.34 9.29
N ILE A 11 9.47 -15.81 8.37
CA ILE A 11 8.09 -16.27 8.16
C ILE A 11 8.07 -17.75 7.73
N ARG A 12 9.02 -18.17 6.88
CA ARG A 12 9.15 -19.56 6.41
C ARG A 12 9.56 -20.53 7.52
N ASN A 13 10.33 -20.10 8.52
CA ASN A 13 10.83 -20.96 9.58
C ASN A 13 9.81 -21.21 10.70
N GLU A 14 8.79 -20.35 10.86
CA GLU A 14 7.77 -20.50 11.91
C GLU A 14 6.51 -21.24 11.43
N GLY A 15 6.29 -21.33 10.11
CA GLY A 15 5.18 -22.06 9.51
C GLY A 15 5.60 -23.41 8.94
N ALA A 16 5.59 -24.46 9.75
CA ALA A 16 5.63 -25.82 9.24
C ALA A 16 4.30 -26.15 8.54
N ASN A 17 4.19 -25.80 7.26
CA ASN A 17 3.25 -26.43 6.34
C ASN A 17 3.79 -26.37 4.91
N ASP A 18 3.96 -27.55 4.31
CA ASP A 18 4.61 -27.83 3.02
C ASP A 18 3.71 -27.47 1.81
N ASP A 19 3.31 -26.20 1.68
CA ASP A 19 2.74 -25.72 0.42
C ASP A 19 3.40 -24.40 0.01
N PRO A 20 3.97 -24.27 -1.20
CA PRO A 20 4.55 -23.02 -1.69
C PRO A 20 3.45 -22.05 -2.16
N ALA A 21 2.31 -22.04 -1.47
CA ALA A 21 1.24 -21.10 -1.74
C ALA A 21 1.73 -19.68 -1.42
N VAL A 22 1.48 -18.77 -2.35
CA VAL A 22 1.83 -17.37 -2.20
C VAL A 22 0.99 -16.79 -1.06
N SER A 23 1.60 -16.62 0.12
CA SER A 23 0.92 -16.05 1.29
C SER A 23 0.76 -14.53 1.15
N ILE A 24 -0.31 -13.98 1.71
CA ILE A 24 -0.52 -12.52 1.81
C ILE A 24 0.69 -11.84 2.46
N LEU A 25 1.38 -12.51 3.39
CA LEU A 25 2.58 -11.98 4.05
C LEU A 25 3.80 -11.84 3.13
N THR A 26 3.86 -12.57 2.00
CA THR A 26 4.95 -12.42 1.01
C THR A 26 4.63 -11.38 -0.06
N LEU A 27 3.35 -11.22 -0.39
CA LEU A 27 2.86 -10.21 -1.34
C LEU A 27 2.86 -8.81 -0.73
N PHE A 28 2.47 -8.68 0.54
CA PHE A 28 2.25 -7.37 1.16
C PHE A 28 3.48 -6.45 1.19
N PRO A 29 4.70 -6.92 1.50
CA PRO A 29 5.89 -6.08 1.41
C PRO A 29 6.16 -5.56 -0.01
N GLN A 30 5.95 -6.40 -1.03
CA GLN A 30 6.11 -6.01 -2.43
C GLN A 30 5.07 -4.96 -2.82
N PHE A 31 3.83 -5.15 -2.37
CA PHE A 31 2.77 -4.16 -2.57
C PHE A 31 3.15 -2.81 -1.96
N LEU A 32 3.72 -2.81 -0.75
CA LEU A 32 4.13 -1.57 -0.09
C LEU A 32 5.31 -0.86 -0.76
N GLU A 33 6.19 -1.60 -1.41
CA GLU A 33 7.27 -1.00 -2.21
C GLU A 33 6.70 -0.36 -3.47
N ALA A 34 5.89 -1.08 -4.24
CA ALA A 34 5.23 -0.53 -5.43
C ALA A 34 4.34 0.69 -5.10
N PHE A 35 3.64 0.65 -3.96
CA PHE A 35 2.82 1.76 -3.50
C PHE A 35 3.65 2.99 -3.10
N ALA A 36 4.78 2.79 -2.42
CA ALA A 36 5.68 3.89 -2.09
C ALA A 36 6.32 4.50 -3.35
N ASP A 37 6.79 3.66 -4.29
CA ASP A 37 7.38 4.11 -5.54
C ASP A 37 6.38 4.93 -6.37
N PHE A 38 5.12 4.48 -6.46
CA PHE A 38 4.05 5.23 -7.10
C PHE A 38 3.88 6.64 -6.48
N LEU A 39 3.79 6.73 -5.15
CA LEU A 39 3.63 8.01 -4.47
C LEU A 39 4.83 8.94 -4.65
N ASP A 40 6.05 8.40 -4.65
CA ASP A 40 7.26 9.18 -4.87
C ASP A 40 7.27 9.77 -6.29
N TYR A 41 6.91 8.99 -7.31
CA TYR A 41 6.85 9.49 -8.69
C TYR A 41 5.72 10.50 -8.91
N GLU A 42 4.54 10.30 -8.33
CA GLU A 42 3.45 11.31 -8.36
C GLU A 42 3.88 12.62 -7.67
N SER A 43 4.63 12.52 -6.57
CA SER A 43 5.20 13.70 -5.91
C SER A 43 6.26 14.40 -6.77
N TYR A 44 7.05 13.66 -7.56
CA TYR A 44 8.01 14.26 -8.47
C TYR A 44 7.32 14.92 -9.66
N LEU A 45 6.32 14.27 -10.24
CA LEU A 45 5.55 14.79 -11.36
C LEU A 45 4.79 16.07 -11.01
N SER A 46 4.21 16.15 -9.82
CA SER A 46 3.57 17.38 -9.34
C SER A 46 4.55 18.54 -9.10
N ALA A 47 5.84 18.25 -8.89
CA ALA A 47 6.88 19.25 -8.68
C ALA A 47 7.57 19.72 -9.98
N VAL A 48 7.34 19.04 -11.11
CA VAL A 48 7.98 19.35 -12.39
C VAL A 48 7.00 19.62 -13.50
N GLN A 49 7.47 20.31 -14.53
CA GLN A 49 6.67 20.65 -15.69
C GLN A 49 6.90 19.63 -16.81
N SER A 50 5.93 19.50 -17.71
CA SER A 50 5.97 18.52 -18.82
C SER A 50 7.12 18.70 -19.81
N TRP A 51 7.78 19.87 -19.81
CA TRP A 51 8.95 20.16 -20.63
C TRP A 51 10.28 19.73 -19.97
N ASP A 52 10.26 19.27 -18.72
CA ASP A 52 11.44 18.69 -18.08
C ASP A 52 11.79 17.37 -18.78
N PRO A 53 13.04 17.18 -19.26
CA PRO A 53 13.45 15.93 -19.90
C PRO A 53 13.30 14.69 -19.00
N ALA A 54 13.28 14.85 -17.67
CA ALA A 54 13.03 13.77 -16.72
C ALA A 54 11.54 13.43 -16.59
N PHE A 55 10.62 14.31 -17.00
CA PHE A 55 9.17 14.13 -16.88
C PHE A 55 8.72 12.82 -17.54
N ALA A 56 9.11 12.58 -18.79
CA ALA A 56 8.72 11.37 -19.52
C ALA A 56 9.22 10.08 -18.86
N SER A 57 10.39 10.12 -18.20
CA SER A 57 10.90 8.97 -17.46
C SER A 57 10.18 8.72 -16.14
N TRP A 58 9.86 9.77 -15.39
CA TRP A 58 9.10 9.65 -14.15
C TRP A 58 7.65 9.28 -14.40
N GLN A 59 7.05 9.77 -15.49
CA GLN A 59 5.70 9.37 -15.88
C GLN A 59 5.63 7.87 -16.15
N ARG A 60 6.56 7.34 -16.96
CA ARG A 60 6.63 5.90 -17.21
C ARG A 60 6.86 5.10 -15.92
N ALA A 61 7.75 5.57 -15.05
CA ALA A 61 8.03 4.89 -13.80
C ALA A 61 6.83 4.91 -12.82
N SER A 62 6.05 6.01 -12.81
CA SER A 62 4.79 6.09 -12.07
C SER A 62 3.77 5.09 -12.59
N ASP A 63 3.59 5.03 -13.92
CA ASP A 63 2.66 4.10 -14.57
C ASP A 63 3.02 2.63 -14.27
N GLU A 64 4.30 2.27 -14.38
CA GLU A 64 4.81 0.93 -14.06
C GLU A 64 4.60 0.58 -12.57
N ALA A 65 4.89 1.52 -11.66
CA ALA A 65 4.69 1.33 -10.22
C ALA A 65 3.20 1.16 -9.88
N LYS A 66 2.33 1.95 -10.52
CA LYS A 66 0.87 1.87 -10.38
C LYS A 66 0.34 0.53 -10.88
N GLU A 67 0.76 0.09 -12.06
CA GLU A 67 0.36 -1.22 -12.61
C GLU A 67 0.77 -2.33 -11.66
N ARG A 68 2.03 -2.33 -11.22
CA ARG A 68 2.54 -3.36 -10.29
C ARG A 68 1.81 -3.35 -8.94
N MET A 69 1.51 -2.17 -8.42
CA MET A 69 0.72 -2.00 -7.20
C MET A 69 -0.69 -2.61 -7.36
N LEU A 70 -1.35 -2.35 -8.48
CA LEU A 70 -2.70 -2.86 -8.77
C LEU A 70 -2.72 -4.38 -8.97
N GLU A 71 -1.70 -4.95 -9.64
CA GLU A 71 -1.51 -6.40 -9.75
C GLU A 71 -1.40 -7.06 -8.38
N LEU A 72 -0.47 -6.58 -7.54
CA LEU A 72 -0.24 -7.12 -6.20
C LEU A 72 -1.48 -6.94 -5.30
N GLN A 73 -2.20 -5.84 -5.45
CA GLN A 73 -3.47 -5.62 -4.77
C GLN A 73 -4.51 -6.68 -5.20
N ASN A 74 -4.61 -7.02 -6.48
CA ASN A 74 -5.51 -8.07 -6.96
C ASN A 74 -5.11 -9.44 -6.40
N GLU A 75 -3.82 -9.77 -6.42
CA GLU A 75 -3.30 -11.03 -5.88
C GLU A 75 -3.62 -11.16 -4.38
N ILE A 76 -3.30 -10.15 -3.56
CA ILE A 76 -3.61 -10.14 -2.11
C ILE A 76 -5.11 -10.31 -1.85
N LEU A 77 -5.95 -9.66 -2.66
CA LEU A 77 -7.40 -9.71 -2.48
C LEU A 77 -8.02 -11.03 -2.94
N ALA A 78 -7.38 -11.74 -3.87
CA ALA A 78 -7.78 -13.07 -4.29
C ALA A 78 -7.42 -14.15 -3.26
N GLU A 79 -6.30 -13.98 -2.53
CA GLU A 79 -5.82 -14.96 -1.56
C GLU A 79 -6.73 -15.10 -0.34
N THR A 80 -6.92 -16.33 0.15
CA THR A 80 -7.70 -16.59 1.37
C THR A 80 -6.79 -16.47 2.59
N PRO A 81 -7.09 -15.61 3.59
CA PRO A 81 -6.28 -15.48 4.79
C PRO A 81 -6.14 -16.81 5.53
N SER A 82 -4.91 -17.30 5.62
CA SER A 82 -4.50 -18.52 6.32
C SER A 82 -4.12 -18.23 7.78
N LEU A 83 -3.60 -17.04 8.06
CA LEU A 83 -3.19 -16.60 9.39
C LEU A 83 -4.07 -15.45 9.91
N PRO A 84 -4.29 -15.36 11.24
CA PRO A 84 -5.06 -14.25 11.82
C PRO A 84 -4.52 -12.87 11.45
N ALA A 85 -3.19 -12.74 11.34
CA ALA A 85 -2.50 -11.50 11.00
C ALA A 85 -2.68 -11.06 9.53
N GLU A 86 -3.12 -11.95 8.63
CA GLU A 86 -3.37 -11.61 7.22
C GLU A 86 -4.71 -10.90 7.01
N LYS A 87 -5.67 -11.08 7.93
CA LYS A 87 -6.97 -10.39 7.88
C LYS A 87 -6.86 -8.87 7.89
N PRO A 88 -6.13 -8.24 8.84
CA PRO A 88 -5.97 -6.78 8.83
C PRO A 88 -5.21 -6.29 7.60
N ILE A 89 -4.24 -7.07 7.10
CA ILE A 89 -3.52 -6.75 5.86
C ILE A 89 -4.48 -6.72 4.66
N LYS A 90 -5.31 -7.75 4.51
CA LYS A 90 -6.28 -7.81 3.42
C LYS A 90 -7.29 -6.67 3.51
N LEU A 91 -7.70 -6.30 4.73
CA LEU A 91 -8.65 -5.21 4.96
C LEU A 91 -8.05 -3.84 4.60
N ILE A 92 -6.80 -3.55 4.96
CA ILE A 92 -6.15 -2.28 4.60
C ILE A 92 -5.91 -2.17 3.10
N VAL A 93 -5.53 -3.27 2.44
CA VAL A 93 -5.37 -3.33 0.98
C VAL A 93 -6.71 -3.11 0.26
N TYR A 94 -7.80 -3.66 0.81
CA TYR A 94 -9.16 -3.40 0.31
C TYR A 94 -9.59 -1.94 0.49
N ALA A 95 -9.31 -1.33 1.65
CA ALA A 95 -9.61 0.08 1.89
C ALA A 95 -8.83 1.00 0.92
N LEU A 96 -7.56 0.69 0.66
CA LEU A 96 -6.75 1.35 -0.36
C LEU A 96 -7.38 1.27 -1.75
N ARG A 97 -7.87 0.09 -2.14
CA ARG A 97 -8.57 -0.10 -3.41
C ARG A 97 -9.79 0.80 -3.54
N ILE A 98 -10.63 0.86 -2.50
CA ILE A 98 -11.82 1.72 -2.52
C ILE A 98 -11.42 3.18 -2.64
N ALA A 99 -10.41 3.63 -1.89
CA ALA A 99 -9.95 5.01 -1.95
C ALA A 99 -9.41 5.41 -3.34
N LEU A 100 -8.73 4.48 -4.03
CA LEU A 100 -8.27 4.68 -5.41
C LEU A 100 -9.43 4.75 -6.41
N LEU A 101 -10.49 3.97 -6.21
CA LEU A 101 -11.68 3.95 -7.08
C LEU A 101 -12.69 5.07 -6.80
N ASP A 102 -12.54 5.81 -5.70
CA ASP A 102 -13.42 6.93 -5.34
C ASP A 102 -13.11 8.16 -6.21
N GLU A 103 -13.67 8.20 -7.41
CA GLU A 103 -13.49 9.29 -8.40
C GLU A 103 -13.99 10.65 -7.87
N ASP A 104 -15.09 10.66 -7.12
CA ASP A 104 -15.72 11.88 -6.59
C ASP A 104 -15.02 12.44 -5.34
N GLY A 105 -14.09 11.70 -4.74
CA GLY A 105 -13.32 12.08 -3.55
C GLY A 105 -14.12 12.31 -2.25
N ALA A 106 -15.45 12.22 -2.30
CA ALA A 106 -16.33 12.44 -1.15
C ALA A 106 -16.12 11.36 -0.06
N GLN A 107 -15.76 10.14 -0.46
CA GLN A 107 -15.51 9.05 0.47
C GLN A 107 -14.08 9.10 1.01
N ARG A 108 -13.10 9.62 0.25
CA ARG A 108 -11.69 9.79 0.66
C ARG A 108 -11.54 10.55 1.98
N ALA A 109 -12.27 11.65 2.19
CA ALA A 109 -12.23 12.41 3.45
C ALA A 109 -12.80 11.61 4.65
N GLN A 110 -13.84 10.82 4.42
CA GLN A 110 -14.42 9.95 5.44
C GLN A 110 -13.48 8.78 5.76
N PHE A 111 -12.85 8.18 4.74
CA PHE A 111 -11.81 7.18 4.89
C PHE A 111 -10.61 7.71 5.67
N ARG A 112 -10.14 8.93 5.38
CA ARG A 112 -9.09 9.61 6.14
C ARG A 112 -9.43 9.68 7.63
N LYS A 113 -10.65 10.13 7.94
CA LYS A 113 -11.12 10.25 9.32
C LYS A 113 -11.23 8.89 10.01
N LEU A 114 -11.72 7.87 9.30
CA LEU A 114 -11.82 6.50 9.81
C LEU A 114 -10.43 5.94 10.13
N ILE A 115 -9.47 6.06 9.21
CA ILE A 115 -8.11 5.57 9.37
C ILE A 115 -7.38 6.29 10.52
N ARG A 116 -7.52 7.61 10.65
CA ARG A 116 -6.91 8.34 11.78
C ARG A 116 -7.50 7.94 13.13
N ASN A 117 -8.82 7.73 13.20
CA ASN A 117 -9.49 7.43 14.46
C ASN A 117 -9.38 5.96 14.86
N ARG A 118 -9.36 5.04 13.89
CA ARG A 118 -9.47 3.59 14.11
C ARG A 118 -8.36 2.76 13.47
N GLY A 119 -7.37 3.37 12.85
CA GLY A 119 -6.25 2.63 12.23
C GLY A 119 -5.47 1.77 13.22
N HIS A 120 -5.49 2.13 14.52
CA HIS A 120 -4.91 1.31 15.58
C HIS A 120 -5.66 -0.02 15.80
N GLU A 121 -6.95 -0.10 15.46
CA GLU A 121 -7.76 -1.33 15.52
C GLU A 121 -7.32 -2.36 14.45
N LEU A 122 -6.55 -1.93 13.45
CA LEU A 122 -5.97 -2.81 12.43
C LEU A 122 -4.67 -3.47 12.89
N LEU A 123 -4.09 -3.05 14.01
CA LEU A 123 -2.86 -3.64 14.52
C LEU A 123 -3.11 -5.01 15.13
N VAL A 124 -2.18 -5.92 14.90
CA VAL A 124 -2.19 -7.26 15.50
C VAL A 124 -1.67 -7.17 16.92
N LEU A 125 -2.20 -8.01 17.82
CA LEU A 125 -1.68 -8.14 19.18
C LEU A 125 -0.23 -8.64 19.12
N GLU A 126 0.70 -7.88 19.69
CA GLU A 126 2.13 -8.22 19.64
C GLU A 126 2.48 -9.29 20.67
N THR A 127 2.62 -10.53 20.20
CA THR A 127 3.04 -11.68 21.03
C THR A 127 4.44 -12.17 20.68
N CYS A 128 4.88 -11.97 19.43
CA CYS A 128 6.21 -12.33 18.95
C CYS A 128 6.83 -11.24 18.05
N ASP A 129 8.08 -11.47 17.61
CA ASP A 129 8.78 -10.54 16.72
C ASP A 129 8.16 -10.48 15.31
N ALA A 130 7.49 -11.53 14.87
CA ALA A 130 6.75 -11.51 13.60
C ALA A 130 5.57 -10.53 13.66
N ASP A 131 4.81 -10.52 14.76
CA ASP A 131 3.70 -9.57 14.97
C ASP A 131 4.18 -8.12 14.94
N ARG A 132 5.32 -7.83 15.59
CA ARG A 132 5.95 -6.50 15.58
C ARG A 132 6.29 -6.04 14.17
N ARG A 133 6.82 -6.94 13.33
CA ARG A 133 7.15 -6.65 11.94
C ARG A 133 5.90 -6.40 11.10
N ILE A 134 4.86 -7.20 11.29
CA ILE A 134 3.57 -7.00 10.63
C ILE A 134 2.97 -5.64 11.02
N ASN A 135 3.00 -5.30 12.31
CA ASN A 135 2.56 -3.98 12.78
C ASN A 135 3.41 -2.84 12.20
N ALA A 136 4.72 -3.01 12.02
CA ALA A 136 5.55 -2.01 11.36
C ALA A 136 5.13 -1.79 9.89
N LEU A 137 4.81 -2.85 9.16
CA LEU A 137 4.31 -2.77 7.78
C LEU A 137 2.92 -2.12 7.74
N LEU A 138 2.00 -2.50 8.63
CA LEU A 138 0.68 -1.89 8.74
C LEU A 138 0.77 -0.40 9.06
N LYS A 139 1.61 0.00 10.02
CA LYS A 139 1.86 1.41 10.33
C LYS A 139 2.42 2.18 9.14
N ARG A 140 3.39 1.60 8.40
CA ARG A 140 3.91 2.19 7.17
C ARG A 140 2.80 2.39 6.14
N THR A 141 1.92 1.40 5.99
CA THR A 141 0.78 1.47 5.06
C THR A 141 -0.16 2.62 5.40
N LEU A 142 -0.46 2.82 6.69
CA LEU A 142 -1.31 3.92 7.14
C LEU A 142 -0.69 5.30 6.85
N ILE A 143 0.63 5.41 6.91
CA ILE A 143 1.37 6.63 6.54
C ILE A 143 1.26 6.89 5.03
N LEU A 144 1.56 5.88 4.22
CA LEU A 144 1.45 5.97 2.75
C LEU A 144 0.01 6.26 2.32
N PHE A 145 -0.98 5.72 3.02
CA PHE A 145 -2.39 6.03 2.78
C PHE A 145 -2.70 7.52 2.97
N ASP A 146 -2.18 8.15 4.03
CA ASP A 146 -2.41 9.59 4.24
C ASP A 146 -1.76 10.44 3.15
N GLN A 147 -0.58 10.03 2.66
CA GLN A 147 0.13 10.66 1.54
C GLN A 147 -0.64 10.51 0.21
N LEU A 148 -1.19 9.33 -0.08
CA LEU A 148 -2.04 9.12 -1.26
C LEU A 148 -3.21 10.10 -1.30
N LEU A 149 -3.83 10.33 -0.15
CA LEU A 149 -4.93 11.28 -0.04
C LEU A 149 -4.49 12.73 -0.24
N ASP A 150 -3.22 13.07 0.01
CA ASP A 150 -2.68 14.39 -0.29
C ASP A 150 -2.47 14.55 -1.80
N VAL A 151 -1.93 13.55 -2.50
CA VAL A 151 -1.78 13.56 -3.98
C VAL A 151 -3.12 13.88 -4.65
N PHE A 152 -4.17 13.14 -4.30
CA PHE A 152 -5.50 13.35 -4.88
C PHE A 152 -6.22 14.62 -4.43
N SER A 153 -5.77 15.26 -3.35
CA SER A 153 -6.37 16.53 -2.92
C SER A 153 -5.99 17.69 -3.84
N PHE A 154 -4.84 17.60 -4.53
CA PHE A 154 -4.41 18.59 -5.52
C PHE A 154 -5.19 18.48 -6.84
N ASP A 155 -5.48 17.26 -7.31
CA ASP A 155 -6.27 17.04 -8.53
C ASP A 155 -7.68 17.67 -8.45
N ALA A 156 -8.29 17.65 -7.27
CA ALA A 156 -9.61 18.23 -7.05
C ALA A 156 -9.61 19.77 -7.12
N PHE A 157 -8.48 20.42 -6.83
CA PHE A 157 -8.34 21.88 -6.95
C PHE A 157 -8.13 22.31 -8.41
N GLU A 158 -7.34 21.57 -9.19
CA GLU A 158 -7.14 21.88 -10.62
C GLU A 158 -8.42 21.70 -11.45
N GLN A 159 -9.27 20.71 -11.12
CA GLN A 159 -10.55 20.51 -11.80
C GLN A 159 -11.62 21.56 -11.44
N ALA A 160 -11.49 22.25 -10.30
CA ALA A 160 -12.42 23.28 -9.88
C ALA A 160 -12.10 24.68 -10.48
N GLU A 161 -10.90 24.86 -11.04
CA GLU A 161 -10.46 26.10 -11.71
C GLU A 161 -10.56 26.06 -13.25
N ALA A 162 -10.99 24.94 -13.85
CA ALA A 162 -11.22 24.78 -15.29
C ALA A 162 -12.68 24.99 -15.69
#